data_AF-Q1ACD9-F1
#
_entry.id   AF-Q1ACD9-F1
#
_cell.length_a   1.000
_cell.length_b   1.000
_cell.length_c   1.000
_cell.angle_alpha   90.00
_cell.angle_beta   90.00
_cell.angle_gamma   90.00
#
_symmetry.space_group_name_H-M   'P 1'
#
loop_
_entity.id
_entity.type
_entity.pdbx_description
1 polymer ?
#
loop_
_entity_poly.entity_id
_entity_poly.type
_entity_poly.pdbx_seq_one_letter_code
_entity_poly.pdbx_strand_id
1 'polypeptide(L)'
;MHTSIMHTSIEIMLLLSICMPKTRLEQFIKIKATNLISYLENNSYSFCLKIFVLLLGFFHANTLSTILAQVADWDILIAVILSVMVESIGLLIYQIPSRILLFTICKERRKKSLFLLNVWKIGFTYALFVDSFKVGS
;
A
#
# COMPACT_ATOMS: atom_id res chain seq x y z
N MET A 1 -25.55 0.11 17.89
CA MET A 1 -25.54 -0.70 19.13
C MET A 1 -24.51 -1.83 19.12
N HIS A 2 -24.24 -2.49 17.98
CA HIS A 2 -23.28 -3.60 17.90
C HIS A 2 -21.78 -3.20 18.00
N THR A 3 -21.43 -1.94 17.69
CA THR A 3 -20.04 -1.41 17.77
C THR A 3 -19.63 -1.04 19.20
N SER A 4 -20.58 -0.66 20.06
CA SER A 4 -20.33 -0.35 21.47
C SER A 4 -20.00 -1.59 22.28
N ILE A 5 -20.61 -2.73 21.94
CA ILE A 5 -20.44 -4.01 22.65
C ILE A 5 -19.05 -4.61 22.35
N MET A 6 -18.60 -4.52 21.09
CA MET A 6 -17.24 -4.93 20.70
C MET A 6 -16.15 -4.10 21.41
N HIS A 7 -16.35 -2.77 21.50
CA HIS A 7 -15.41 -1.87 22.18
C HIS A 7 -15.31 -2.22 23.69
N THR A 8 -16.44 -2.51 24.35
CA THR A 8 -16.45 -2.93 25.76
C THR A 8 -15.82 -4.31 25.97
N SER A 9 -16.01 -5.27 25.06
CA SER A 9 -15.40 -6.60 25.18
C SER A 9 -13.88 -6.58 24.99
N ILE A 10 -13.37 -5.71 24.11
CA ILE A 10 -11.93 -5.50 23.91
C ILE A 10 -11.32 -4.81 25.13
N GLU A 11 -11.99 -3.81 25.71
CA GLU A 11 -11.52 -3.16 26.94
C GLU A 11 -11.48 -4.11 28.14
N ILE A 12 -12.49 -4.98 28.30
CA ILE A 12 -12.51 -5.97 29.39
C ILE A 12 -11.41 -7.02 29.21
N MET A 13 -11.14 -7.47 27.97
CA MET A 13 -10.05 -8.41 27.68
C MET A 13 -8.66 -7.77 27.86
N LEU A 14 -8.52 -6.47 27.53
CA LEU A 14 -7.31 -5.67 27.80
C LEU A 14 -7.10 -5.42 29.29
N LEU A 15 -8.17 -5.14 30.06
CA LEU A 15 -8.13 -4.94 31.50
C LEU A 15 -7.75 -6.21 32.26
N LEU A 16 -8.24 -7.38 31.84
CA LEU A 16 -7.81 -8.68 32.37
C LEU A 16 -6.32 -8.95 32.10
N SER A 17 -5.79 -8.49 30.97
CA SER A 17 -4.35 -8.54 30.65
C SER A 17 -3.51 -7.48 31.38
N ILE A 18 -4.11 -6.41 31.93
CA ILE A 18 -3.41 -5.36 32.73
C ILE A 18 -3.09 -5.83 34.16
N CYS A 19 -3.82 -6.81 34.71
CA CYS A 19 -3.70 -7.21 36.12
C CYS A 19 -2.44 -8.05 36.44
N MET A 20 -1.71 -8.57 35.45
CA MET A 20 -0.42 -9.25 35.69
C MET A 20 0.76 -8.38 35.21
N PRO A 21 1.67 -7.94 36.10
CA PRO A 21 2.77 -7.05 35.72
C PRO A 21 4.04 -7.87 35.39
N LYS A 22 4.59 -7.86 34.17
CA LYS A 22 5.88 -8.52 33.92
C LYS A 22 6.78 -7.76 32.93
N THR A 23 7.60 -6.88 33.51
CA THR A 23 8.81 -6.21 32.96
C THR A 23 8.61 -4.87 32.22
N ARG A 24 9.64 -4.00 32.26
CA ARG A 24 9.64 -2.67 31.61
C ARG A 24 9.45 -2.76 30.09
N LEU A 25 9.87 -3.87 29.47
CA LEU A 25 9.70 -4.11 28.05
C LEU A 25 8.22 -4.35 27.72
N GLU A 26 7.49 -5.10 28.55
CA GLU A 26 6.06 -5.33 28.36
C GLU A 26 5.28 -4.01 28.41
N GLN A 27 5.62 -3.13 29.35
CA GLN A 27 5.01 -1.80 29.43
C GLN A 27 5.29 -0.96 28.17
N PHE A 28 6.52 -0.99 27.67
CA PHE A 28 6.89 -0.26 26.45
C PHE A 28 6.15 -0.81 25.22
N ILE A 29 6.13 -2.14 25.06
CA ILE A 29 5.41 -2.83 23.98
C ILE A 29 3.92 -2.48 24.08
N LYS A 30 3.34 -2.47 25.28
CA LYS A 30 1.93 -2.16 25.51
C LYS A 30 1.59 -0.71 25.14
N ILE A 31 2.38 0.26 25.60
CA ILE A 31 2.20 1.68 25.23
C ILE A 31 2.32 1.86 23.72
N LYS A 32 3.28 1.19 23.09
CA LYS A 32 3.45 1.26 21.64
C LYS A 32 2.27 0.62 20.92
N ALA A 33 1.80 -0.54 21.37
CA ALA A 33 0.67 -1.26 20.79
C ALA A 33 -0.64 -0.46 20.92
N THR A 34 -0.94 0.11 22.08
CA THR A 34 -2.16 0.90 22.28
C THR A 34 -2.15 2.19 21.44
N ASN A 35 -0.99 2.85 21.32
CA ASN A 35 -0.83 4.01 20.44
C ASN A 35 -0.95 3.64 18.95
N LEU A 36 -0.55 2.43 18.57
CA LEU A 36 -0.65 1.96 17.19
C LEU A 36 -2.10 1.58 16.86
N ILE A 37 -2.80 0.92 17.77
CA ILE A 37 -4.22 0.59 17.64
C ILE A 37 -5.06 1.86 17.53
N SER A 38 -4.86 2.83 18.42
CA SER A 38 -5.61 4.10 18.38
C SER A 38 -5.32 4.91 17.11
N TYR A 39 -4.08 4.87 16.60
CA TYR A 39 -3.74 5.48 15.32
C TYR A 39 -4.37 4.75 14.12
N LEU A 40 -4.43 3.41 14.17
CA LEU A 40 -5.08 2.59 13.15
C LEU A 40 -6.58 2.80 13.14
N GLU A 41 -7.25 2.90 14.29
CA GLU A 41 -8.69 3.16 14.37
C GLU A 41 -9.02 4.55 13.83
N ASN A 42 -8.28 5.58 14.24
CA ASN A 42 -8.51 6.95 13.79
C ASN A 42 -8.22 7.14 12.28
N ASN A 43 -7.36 6.30 11.69
CA ASN A 43 -6.99 6.38 10.27
C ASN A 43 -7.38 5.13 9.45
N SER A 44 -8.33 4.34 9.96
CA SER A 44 -8.66 3.00 9.43
C SER A 44 -9.08 3.05 7.96
N TYR A 45 -9.93 4.02 7.60
CA TYR A 45 -10.35 4.22 6.22
C TYR A 45 -9.19 4.50 5.27
N SER A 46 -8.22 5.33 5.68
CA SER A 46 -7.04 5.62 4.85
C SER A 46 -6.12 4.41 4.75
N PHE A 47 -6.01 3.60 5.79
CA PHE A 47 -5.20 2.38 5.79
C PHE A 47 -5.80 1.30 4.90
N CYS A 48 -7.10 1.01 5.04
CA CYS A 48 -7.83 0.11 4.15
C CYS A 48 -7.75 0.55 2.69
N LEU A 49 -7.88 1.85 2.40
CA LEU A 49 -7.71 2.37 1.04
C LEU A 49 -6.31 2.12 0.48
N LYS A 50 -5.25 2.27 1.29
CA LYS A 50 -3.88 1.96 0.84
C LYS A 50 -3.72 0.48 0.53
N ILE A 51 -4.23 -0.41 1.38
CA ILE A 51 -4.21 -1.85 1.15
C ILE A 51 -4.98 -2.18 -0.12
N PHE A 52 -6.20 -1.68 -0.27
CA PHE A 52 -7.02 -1.89 -1.47
C PHE A 52 -6.27 -1.48 -2.75
N VAL A 53 -5.66 -0.29 -2.76
CA VAL A 53 -4.90 0.22 -3.90
C VAL A 53 -3.64 -0.61 -4.17
N LEU A 54 -2.99 -1.13 -3.13
CA LEU A 54 -1.87 -2.06 -3.24
C LEU A 54 -2.29 -3.38 -3.89
N LEU A 55 -3.39 -3.99 -3.42
CA LEU A 55 -3.94 -5.21 -4.02
C LEU A 55 -4.41 -4.98 -5.46
N LEU A 56 -4.97 -3.80 -5.74
CA LEU A 56 -5.37 -3.43 -7.09
C LEU A 56 -4.16 -3.39 -8.03
N GLY A 57 -3.02 -2.85 -7.58
CA GLY A 57 -1.75 -2.90 -8.32
C GLY A 57 -1.28 -4.33 -8.56
N PHE A 58 -1.32 -5.17 -7.53
CA PHE A 58 -0.95 -6.59 -7.63
C PHE A 58 -1.81 -7.35 -8.65
N PHE A 59 -3.12 -7.15 -8.62
CA PHE A 59 -4.05 -7.76 -9.57
C PHE A 59 -3.78 -7.32 -11.00
N HIS A 60 -3.62 -6.02 -11.26
CA HIS A 60 -3.35 -5.50 -12.60
C HIS A 60 -2.05 -6.08 -13.18
N ALA A 61 -1.00 -6.21 -12.38
CA ALA A 61 0.25 -6.84 -12.81
C ALA A 61 0.05 -8.29 -13.23
N ASN A 62 -0.66 -9.11 -12.45
CA ASN A 62 -0.90 -10.51 -12.79
C ASN A 62 -1.80 -10.67 -14.02
N THR A 63 -2.83 -9.82 -14.17
CA THR A 63 -3.68 -9.82 -15.36
C THR A 63 -2.86 -9.45 -16.60
N LEU A 64 -2.02 -8.41 -16.52
CA LEU A 64 -1.12 -8.06 -17.61
C LEU A 64 -0.15 -9.19 -17.92
N SER A 65 0.51 -9.77 -16.91
CA SER A 65 1.40 -10.92 -17.04
C SER A 65 0.72 -12.07 -17.82
N THR A 66 -0.54 -12.38 -17.49
CA THR A 66 -1.32 -13.42 -18.19
C THR A 66 -1.64 -13.05 -19.64
N ILE A 67 -2.05 -11.81 -19.90
CA ILE A 67 -2.35 -11.34 -21.27
C ILE A 67 -1.07 -11.36 -22.12
N LEU A 68 0.05 -10.90 -21.55
CA LEU A 68 1.35 -10.87 -22.23
C LEU A 68 1.87 -12.29 -22.50
N ALA A 69 1.70 -13.22 -21.55
CA ALA A 69 2.06 -14.63 -21.73
C ALA A 69 1.25 -15.31 -22.85
N GLN A 70 0.01 -14.89 -23.09
CA GLN A 70 -0.82 -15.43 -24.18
C GLN A 70 -0.46 -14.86 -25.55
N VAL A 71 0.17 -13.69 -25.63
CA VAL A 71 0.49 -12.96 -26.87
C VAL A 71 2.00 -13.04 -27.19
N ALA A 72 2.71 -13.99 -26.57
CA ALA A 72 4.18 -14.11 -26.59
C ALA A 72 4.82 -14.22 -27.99
N ASP A 73 4.05 -14.50 -29.04
CA ASP A 73 4.53 -14.43 -30.43
C ASP A 73 4.92 -12.99 -30.87
N TRP A 74 4.50 -11.95 -30.13
CA TRP A 74 4.83 -10.53 -30.35
C TRP A 74 5.68 -9.91 -29.23
N ASP A 75 6.58 -10.69 -28.61
CA ASP A 75 7.39 -10.31 -27.43
C ASP A 75 8.06 -8.92 -27.50
N ILE A 76 8.53 -8.51 -28.69
CA ILE A 76 9.14 -7.19 -28.91
C ILE A 76 8.16 -6.03 -28.69
N LEU A 77 6.90 -6.16 -29.10
CA LEU A 77 5.87 -5.13 -28.89
C LEU A 77 5.51 -5.01 -27.40
N ILE A 78 5.49 -6.15 -26.72
CA ILE A 78 5.24 -6.26 -25.29
C ILE A 78 6.35 -5.56 -24.50
N ALA A 79 7.61 -5.81 -24.84
CA ALA A 79 8.77 -5.15 -24.23
C ALA A 79 8.74 -3.62 -24.41
N VAL A 80 8.31 -3.14 -25.59
CA VAL A 80 8.16 -1.70 -25.85
C VAL A 80 7.02 -1.09 -25.02
N ILE A 81 5.85 -1.74 -24.94
CA ILE A 81 4.74 -1.27 -24.09
C ILE A 81 5.15 -1.22 -22.61
N LEU A 82 5.85 -2.25 -22.13
CA LEU A 82 6.34 -2.34 -20.75
C LEU A 82 7.38 -1.26 -20.47
N SER A 83 8.33 -1.05 -21.37
CA SER A 83 9.34 0.00 -21.28
C SER A 83 8.69 1.39 -21.24
N VAL A 84 7.70 1.65 -22.10
CA VAL A 84 6.94 2.91 -22.11
C VAL A 84 6.13 3.09 -20.82
N MET A 85 5.53 2.04 -20.27
CA MET A 85 4.83 2.09 -18.98
C MET A 85 5.79 2.43 -17.83
N VAL A 86 6.95 1.76 -17.76
CA VAL A 86 7.98 2.01 -16.75
C VAL A 86 8.56 3.42 -16.88
N GLU A 87 8.84 3.88 -18.10
CA GLU A 87 9.31 5.24 -18.41
C GLU A 87 8.26 6.29 -18.05
N SER A 88 6.98 6.03 -18.35
CA SER A 88 5.88 6.93 -18.00
C SER A 88 5.78 7.12 -16.49
N ILE A 89 5.99 6.06 -15.72
CA ILE A 89 6.02 6.12 -14.26
C ILE A 89 7.30 6.80 -13.76
N GLY A 90 8.44 6.58 -14.42
CA GLY A 90 9.71 7.27 -14.15
C GLY A 90 9.61 8.78 -14.36
N LEU A 91 9.01 9.21 -15.48
CA LEU A 91 8.74 10.61 -15.80
C LEU A 91 7.72 11.23 -14.85
N LEU A 92 6.66 10.51 -14.46
CA LEU A 92 5.70 10.99 -13.45
C LEU A 92 6.35 11.26 -12.08
N ILE A 93 7.40 10.51 -11.72
CA ILE A 93 8.14 10.67 -10.47
C ILE A 93 9.25 11.74 -10.61
N TYR A 94 9.89 11.83 -11.77
CA TYR A 94 11.09 12.66 -11.97
C TYR A 94 10.83 14.01 -12.66
N GLN A 95 9.65 14.30 -13.23
CA GLN A 95 9.34 15.63 -13.78
C GLN A 95 9.09 16.70 -12.70
N ILE A 96 9.26 16.38 -11.42
CA ILE A 96 8.94 17.26 -10.30
C ILE A 96 10.03 18.31 -9.93
N PRO A 97 11.34 18.20 -10.25
CA PRO A 97 12.26 19.25 -9.82
C PRO A 97 12.31 20.46 -10.78
N SER A 98 11.94 20.34 -12.07
CA SER A 98 12.38 21.34 -13.06
C SER A 98 11.30 22.20 -13.72
N ARG A 99 10.00 21.94 -13.50
CA ARG A 99 8.94 22.82 -14.02
C ARG A 99 7.82 22.99 -12.99
N ILE A 100 7.60 24.25 -12.58
CA ILE A 100 6.36 24.76 -11.97
C ILE A 100 6.21 24.46 -10.45
N LEU A 101 6.91 25.12 -9.53
CA LEU A 101 6.73 26.51 -9.04
C LEU A 101 5.37 27.22 -9.26
N LEU A 102 4.47 26.74 -10.12
CA LEU A 102 3.20 27.41 -10.49
C LEU A 102 1.94 26.68 -9.97
N PHE A 103 2.04 25.44 -9.44
CA PHE A 103 0.90 24.63 -8.99
C PHE A 103 0.84 24.47 -7.46
N THR A 104 1.39 25.44 -6.72
CA THR A 104 1.54 25.38 -5.27
C THR A 104 0.21 25.51 -4.49
N ILE A 105 -0.91 25.79 -5.16
CA ILE A 105 -2.19 26.14 -4.50
C ILE A 105 -3.21 24.97 -4.49
N CYS A 106 -3.19 24.03 -5.44
CA CYS A 106 -4.11 22.87 -5.46
C CYS A 106 -3.54 21.61 -4.75
N LYS A 107 -2.82 21.83 -3.65
CA LYS A 107 -1.69 21.00 -3.20
C LYS A 107 -2.05 19.76 -2.36
N GLU A 108 -3.21 19.69 -1.71
CA GLU A 108 -3.51 18.58 -0.78
C GLU A 108 -4.12 17.33 -1.43
N ARG A 109 -5.16 17.48 -2.26
CA ARG A 109 -5.82 16.33 -2.92
C ARG A 109 -4.90 15.64 -3.94
N ARG A 110 -4.11 16.41 -4.69
CA ARG A 110 -3.14 15.88 -5.65
C ARG A 110 -2.03 15.10 -4.95
N LYS A 111 -1.53 15.58 -3.80
CA LYS A 111 -0.57 14.82 -2.98
C LYS A 111 -1.15 13.47 -2.52
N LYS A 112 -2.42 13.43 -2.08
CA LYS A 112 -3.08 12.18 -1.67
C LYS A 112 -3.24 11.21 -2.84
N SER A 113 -3.65 11.70 -4.02
CA SER A 113 -3.75 10.88 -5.23
C SER A 113 -2.39 10.36 -5.70
N LEU A 114 -1.34 11.19 -5.69
CA LEU A 114 0.02 10.78 -6.00
C LEU A 114 0.54 9.73 -5.00
N PHE A 115 0.22 9.87 -3.72
CA PHE A 115 0.55 8.87 -2.72
C PHE A 115 -0.15 7.53 -2.99
N LEU A 116 -1.44 7.54 -3.35
CA LEU A 116 -2.16 6.32 -3.75
C LEU A 116 -1.55 5.68 -5.00
N LEU A 117 -1.18 6.47 -6.01
CA LEU A 117 -0.49 5.97 -7.20
C LEU A 117 0.85 5.33 -6.87
N ASN A 118 1.59 5.88 -5.90
CA ASN A 118 2.83 5.28 -5.42
C ASN A 118 2.58 3.91 -4.74
N VAL A 119 1.53 3.81 -3.91
CA VAL A 119 1.12 2.54 -3.29
C VAL A 119 0.67 1.51 -4.34
N TRP A 120 -0.04 1.94 -5.37
CA TRP A 120 -0.40 1.10 -6.51
C TRP A 120 0.84 0.58 -7.24
N LYS A 121 1.81 1.46 -7.52
CA LYS A 121 3.08 1.11 -8.17
C LYS A 121 3.84 0.05 -7.38
N ILE A 122 3.91 0.20 -6.05
CA ILE A 122 4.56 -0.77 -5.15
C ILE A 122 3.91 -2.15 -5.28
N GLY A 123 2.56 -2.21 -5.25
CA GLY A 123 1.83 -3.47 -5.44
C GLY A 123 2.07 -4.09 -6.82
N PHE A 124 2.10 -3.27 -7.86
CA PHE A 124 2.36 -3.69 -9.24
C PHE A 124 3.77 -4.29 -9.41
N THR A 125 4.81 -3.61 -8.92
CA THR A 125 6.19 -4.12 -9.01
C THR A 125 6.39 -5.38 -8.15
N TYR A 126 5.74 -5.46 -6.98
CA TYR A 126 5.81 -6.63 -6.13
C TYR A 126 5.23 -7.89 -6.80
N ALA A 127 4.09 -7.77 -7.49
CA ALA A 127 3.50 -8.88 -8.24
C ALA A 127 4.42 -9.42 -9.34
N LEU A 128 4.95 -8.53 -10.19
CA LEU A 128 5.87 -8.94 -11.25
C LEU A 128 7.14 -9.59 -10.71
N PHE A 129 7.64 -9.09 -9.58
CA PHE A 129 8.78 -9.68 -8.91
C PHE A 129 8.49 -11.11 -8.40
N VAL A 130 7.33 -11.32 -7.77
CA VAL A 130 6.90 -12.65 -7.34
C VAL A 130 6.74 -13.60 -8.54
N ASP A 131 6.12 -13.15 -9.63
CA ASP A 131 5.99 -13.94 -10.85
C ASP A 131 7.36 -14.28 -11.48
N SER A 132 8.33 -13.37 -11.44
CA SER A 132 9.69 -13.64 -11.94
C SER A 132 10.39 -14.78 -11.17
N PHE A 133 10.15 -14.90 -9.86
CA PHE A 133 10.67 -16.04 -9.09
C PHE A 133 9.99 -17.35 -9.42
N LYS A 134 8.71 -17.34 -9.82
CA LYS A 134 7.99 -18.56 -10.23
C LYS A 134 8.54 -19.15 -11.53
N VAL A 135 9.08 -18.30 -12.42
CA VAL A 135 9.67 -18.73 -13.69
C VAL A 135 11.16 -19.05 -13.56
N GLY A 136 11.84 -18.50 -12.55
CA GLY A 136 13.27 -18.70 -12.30
C GLY A 136 13.63 -19.91 -11.42
N SER A 137 12.65 -20.69 -10.93
CA SER A 137 12.86 -21.92 -10.14
C SER A 137 12.52 -23.16 -10.96
#